data_AF-A0A0W8CQ73-F1
#
_entry.id   AF-A0A0W8CQ73-F1
#
_cell.length_a   1.000
_cell.length_b   1.000
_cell.length_c   1.000
_cell.angle_alpha   90.00
_cell.angle_beta   90.00
_cell.angle_gamma   90.00
#
_symmetry.space_group_name_H-M   'P 1'
#
loop_
_entity.id
_entity.type
_entity.pdbx_description
1 polymer ?
#
loop_
_entity_poly.entity_id
_entity_poly.type
_entity_poly.pdbx_seq_one_letter_code
_entity_poly.pdbx_strand_id
1 'polypeptide(L)'
;MKVFEDFAFQCGADPDFGVDKAGVALRTRFGTLMKEFKRDQCRSMRKSGTVEQYEERDRLLVDITTQVDDWNAKVAADNKVKEAKQLAIENSGDLMRRLAMNEIDEDDTNTEDDDISTDGKYTQAQQKLGKKRLTRPGSAQKGKITKRERLAVVMDALTESLKSASGEDNSKYEYKTQRLAFEKEQAELQLKHKAEEAKRRRKHELELEDRRRKADEESEKRMFDFFRTMLNQTNSK
;
A
#
# COMPACT_ATOMS: atom_id res chain seq x y z
N MET A 1 -9.15 -26.02 17.09
CA MET A 1 -8.33 -24.98 17.73
C MET A 1 -8.15 -25.35 19.19
N LYS A 2 -6.97 -25.85 19.59
CA LYS A 2 -6.67 -26.25 20.99
C LYS A 2 -6.30 -25.08 21.90
N VAL A 3 -5.94 -23.93 21.32
CA VAL A 3 -5.39 -22.78 22.05
C VAL A 3 -6.25 -22.31 23.22
N PHE A 4 -7.58 -22.32 23.08
CA PHE A 4 -8.48 -21.94 24.18
C PHE A 4 -8.65 -23.03 25.23
N GLU A 5 -8.44 -24.30 24.89
CA GLU A 5 -8.36 -25.38 25.88
C GLU A 5 -7.05 -25.31 26.66
N ASP A 6 -5.96 -24.90 26.00
CA ASP A 6 -4.67 -24.67 26.67
C ASP A 6 -4.77 -23.48 27.65
N PHE A 7 -5.47 -22.41 27.26
CA PHE A 7 -5.78 -21.30 28.17
C PHE A 7 -6.70 -21.73 29.32
N ALA A 8 -7.72 -22.54 29.05
CA ALA A 8 -8.58 -23.09 30.09
C ALA A 8 -7.80 -23.89 31.12
N PHE A 9 -6.87 -24.74 30.66
CA PHE A 9 -5.98 -25.50 31.53
C PHE A 9 -5.09 -24.60 32.38
N GLN A 10 -4.47 -23.56 31.78
CA GLN A 10 -3.64 -22.60 32.52
C GLN A 10 -4.44 -21.81 33.56
N CYS A 11 -5.63 -21.33 33.19
CA CYS A 11 -6.53 -20.61 34.10
C CYS A 11 -7.03 -21.49 35.26
N GLY A 12 -7.23 -22.79 35.03
CA GLY A 12 -7.61 -23.74 36.08
C GLY A 12 -6.44 -24.17 36.97
N ALA A 13 -5.21 -24.12 36.46
CA ALA A 13 -4.00 -24.42 37.21
C ALA A 13 -3.54 -23.27 38.12
N ASP A 14 -3.99 -22.05 37.85
CA ASP A 14 -3.70 -20.87 38.66
C ASP A 14 -4.70 -20.74 39.82
N PRO A 15 -4.27 -20.94 41.09
CA PRO A 15 -5.16 -20.87 42.24
C PRO A 15 -5.69 -19.45 42.51
N ASP A 16 -5.00 -18.40 42.05
CA ASP A 16 -5.43 -17.01 42.23
C ASP A 16 -6.49 -16.61 41.19
N PHE A 17 -6.49 -17.27 40.03
CA PHE A 17 -7.46 -17.01 38.96
C PHE A 17 -8.83 -17.65 39.28
N GLY A 18 -8.85 -18.82 39.91
CA GLY A 18 -10.03 -19.42 40.55
C GLY A 18 -11.21 -19.73 39.60
N VAL A 19 -10.97 -19.81 38.29
CA VAL A 19 -12.03 -20.01 37.28
C VAL A 19 -11.75 -21.26 36.46
N ASP A 20 -12.48 -22.34 36.77
CA ASP A 20 -12.51 -23.56 35.96
C ASP A 20 -13.59 -23.46 34.88
N LYS A 21 -13.19 -23.06 33.67
CA LYS A 21 -14.09 -22.90 32.52
C LYS A 21 -13.50 -23.57 31.30
N ALA A 22 -14.34 -24.32 30.58
CA ALA A 22 -13.98 -24.92 29.30
C ALA A 22 -13.52 -23.85 28.27
N GLY A 23 -12.60 -24.23 27.37
CA GLY A 23 -12.02 -23.30 26.39
C GLY A 23 -13.07 -22.64 25.49
N VAL A 24 -14.15 -23.35 25.16
CA VAL A 24 -15.29 -22.79 24.40
C VAL A 24 -15.97 -21.64 25.14
N ALA A 25 -16.10 -21.71 26.46
CA ALA A 25 -16.70 -20.65 27.27
C ALA A 25 -15.78 -19.43 27.34
N LEU A 26 -14.47 -19.63 27.48
CA LEU A 26 -13.47 -18.56 27.46
C LEU A 26 -13.45 -17.85 26.10
N ARG A 27 -13.47 -18.60 25.00
CA ARG A 27 -13.54 -18.05 23.64
C ARG A 27 -14.79 -17.19 23.44
N THR A 28 -15.95 -17.68 23.88
CA THR A 28 -17.21 -16.94 23.79
C THR A 28 -17.12 -15.63 24.58
N ARG A 29 -16.61 -15.70 25.81
CA ARG A 29 -16.46 -14.52 26.67
C ARG A 29 -15.47 -13.50 26.09
N PHE A 30 -14.34 -13.96 25.58
CA PHE A 30 -13.38 -13.12 24.86
C PHE A 30 -14.02 -12.41 23.67
N GLY A 31 -14.79 -13.14 22.86
CA GLY A 31 -15.51 -12.57 21.72
C GLY A 31 -16.53 -11.50 22.12
N THR A 32 -17.26 -11.71 23.22
CA THR A 32 -18.18 -10.69 23.76
C THR A 32 -17.42 -9.46 24.23
N LEU A 33 -16.37 -9.62 25.04
CA LEU A 33 -15.55 -8.51 25.53
C LEU A 33 -14.96 -7.67 24.39
N MET A 34 -14.43 -8.33 23.37
CA MET A 34 -13.86 -7.64 22.21
C MET A 34 -14.91 -6.87 21.40
N LYS A 35 -16.13 -7.41 21.28
CA LYS A 35 -17.24 -6.73 20.60
C LYS A 35 -17.72 -5.51 21.38
N GLU A 36 -17.86 -5.64 22.70
CA GLU A 36 -18.25 -4.52 23.56
C GLU A 36 -17.20 -3.42 23.54
N PHE A 37 -15.92 -3.79 23.66
CA PHE A 37 -14.81 -2.87 23.57
C PHE A 37 -14.77 -2.11 22.23
N LYS A 38 -14.89 -2.82 21.10
CA LYS A 38 -14.94 -2.16 19.78
C LYS A 38 -16.17 -1.24 19.64
N ARG A 39 -17.33 -1.65 20.17
CA ARG A 39 -18.54 -0.82 20.20
C ARG A 39 -18.37 0.43 21.06
N ASP A 40 -17.67 0.31 22.18
CA ASP A 40 -17.46 1.39 23.15
C ASP A 40 -16.33 2.34 22.72
N GLN A 41 -15.31 1.86 21.98
CA GLN A 41 -14.41 2.74 21.23
C GLN A 41 -15.15 3.65 20.25
N CYS A 42 -16.22 3.15 19.61
CA CYS A 42 -17.07 3.97 18.75
C CYS A 42 -18.01 4.92 19.54
N ARG A 43 -18.14 4.78 20.87
CA ARG A 43 -19.08 5.56 21.71
C ARG A 43 -18.40 6.42 22.78
N SER A 44 -17.11 6.25 23.05
CA SER A 44 -16.39 6.92 24.13
C SER A 44 -15.72 8.23 23.70
N MET A 45 -16.57 9.25 23.53
CA MET A 45 -16.29 10.63 23.92
C MET A 45 -17.01 10.93 25.25
N ARG A 46 -17.06 9.99 26.20
CA ARG A 46 -17.80 10.19 27.45
C ARG A 46 -16.85 10.50 28.60
N LYS A 47 -16.93 11.77 29.01
CA LYS A 47 -16.42 12.36 30.24
C LYS A 47 -16.48 11.37 31.41
N SER A 48 -15.35 11.03 32.02
CA SER A 48 -15.31 10.74 33.46
C SER A 48 -13.90 10.92 34.01
N GLY A 49 -13.79 11.74 35.04
CA GLY A 49 -12.56 11.99 35.81
C GLY A 49 -12.53 11.13 37.06
N THR A 50 -12.34 9.83 36.92
CA THR A 50 -12.12 8.92 38.06
C THR A 50 -11.10 7.87 37.66
N VAL A 51 -10.08 7.69 38.49
CA VAL A 51 -8.98 6.72 38.29
C VAL A 51 -9.48 5.37 38.80
N GLU A 52 -9.96 4.51 37.91
CA GLU A 52 -10.35 3.13 38.24
C GLU A 52 -9.64 2.14 37.31
N GLN A 53 -9.43 0.93 37.83
CA GLN A 53 -8.68 -0.23 37.31
C GLN A 53 -9.04 -0.70 35.87
N TYR A 54 -9.97 -0.02 35.21
CA TYR A 54 -10.38 -0.29 33.84
C TYR A 54 -9.33 0.10 32.79
N GLU A 55 -8.36 0.95 33.11
CA GLU A 55 -7.30 1.32 32.16
C GLU A 55 -6.46 0.12 31.70
N GLU A 56 -6.13 -0.83 32.58
CA GLU A 56 -5.25 -1.94 32.21
C GLU A 56 -5.94 -2.93 31.27
N ARG A 57 -7.20 -3.28 31.55
CA ARG A 57 -8.00 -4.13 30.66
C ARG A 57 -8.19 -3.47 29.30
N ASP A 58 -8.50 -2.19 29.29
CA ASP A 58 -8.77 -1.47 28.04
C ASP A 58 -7.48 -1.28 27.23
N ARG A 59 -6.34 -0.98 27.87
CA ARG A 59 -5.01 -0.97 27.23
C ARG A 59 -4.65 -2.33 26.66
N LEU A 60 -4.84 -3.41 27.42
CA LEU A 60 -4.60 -4.77 26.95
C LEU A 60 -5.48 -5.12 25.74
N LEU A 61 -6.75 -4.71 25.75
CA LEU A 61 -7.65 -4.90 24.61
C LEU A 61 -7.22 -4.07 23.40
N VAL A 62 -6.68 -2.85 23.59
CA VAL A 62 -6.04 -2.08 22.49
C VAL A 62 -4.86 -2.88 21.92
N ASP A 63 -3.92 -3.30 22.76
CA ASP A 63 -2.70 -3.98 22.31
C ASP A 63 -3.01 -5.28 21.57
N ILE A 64 -3.95 -6.07 22.09
CA ILE A 64 -4.45 -7.28 21.41
C ILE A 64 -5.10 -6.93 20.07
N THR A 65 -5.88 -5.84 20.01
CA THR A 65 -6.50 -5.41 18.74
C THR A 65 -5.43 -5.06 17.72
N THR A 66 -4.45 -4.23 18.11
CA THR A 66 -3.34 -3.82 17.23
C THR A 66 -2.56 -5.01 16.74
N GLN A 67 -2.20 -5.95 17.62
CA GLN A 67 -1.47 -7.16 17.24
C GLN A 67 -2.26 -8.05 16.26
N VAL A 68 -3.57 -8.18 16.47
CA VAL A 68 -4.46 -8.94 15.56
C VAL A 68 -4.53 -8.26 14.19
N ASP A 69 -4.65 -6.93 14.17
CA ASP A 69 -4.73 -6.17 12.93
C ASP A 69 -3.41 -6.19 12.14
N ASP A 70 -2.27 -6.08 12.83
CA ASP A 70 -0.93 -6.22 12.24
C ASP A 70 -0.73 -7.61 11.62
N TRP A 71 -1.18 -8.66 12.32
CA TRP A 71 -1.12 -10.02 11.80
C TRP A 71 -2.01 -10.20 10.57
N ASN A 72 -3.25 -9.68 10.62
CA ASN A 72 -4.16 -9.71 9.47
C ASN A 72 -3.58 -8.95 8.27
N ALA A 73 -2.95 -7.79 8.50
CA ALA A 73 -2.29 -7.00 7.46
C ALA A 73 -1.13 -7.78 6.83
N LYS A 74 -0.32 -8.47 7.64
CA LYS A 74 0.77 -9.34 7.16
C LYS A 74 0.23 -10.48 6.30
N VAL A 75 -0.81 -11.18 6.76
CA VAL A 75 -1.44 -12.27 5.99
C VAL A 75 -2.03 -11.75 4.67
N ALA A 76 -2.68 -10.60 4.69
CA ALA A 76 -3.21 -9.98 3.49
C ALA A 76 -2.10 -9.59 2.49
N ALA A 77 -0.97 -9.06 2.97
CA ALA A 77 0.17 -8.75 2.12
C ALA A 77 0.77 -10.02 1.49
N ASP A 78 0.95 -11.08 2.27
CA ASP A 78 1.48 -12.35 1.78
C ASP A 78 0.56 -12.97 0.71
N ASN A 79 -0.77 -12.88 0.91
CA ASN A 79 -1.74 -13.36 -0.08
C ASN A 79 -1.69 -12.54 -1.38
N LYS A 80 -1.59 -11.21 -1.30
CA LYS A 80 -1.42 -10.36 -2.50
C LYS A 80 -0.16 -10.71 -3.28
N VAL A 81 0.94 -11.02 -2.59
CA VAL A 81 2.18 -11.48 -3.25
C VAL A 81 1.98 -12.81 -3.96
N LYS A 82 1.27 -13.76 -3.33
CA LYS A 82 0.94 -15.05 -3.96
C LYS A 82 0.05 -14.88 -5.19
N GLU A 83 -0.98 -14.05 -5.10
CA GLU A 83 -1.88 -13.72 -6.22
C GLU A 83 -1.12 -13.07 -7.37
N ALA A 84 -0.26 -12.09 -7.09
CA ALA A 84 0.56 -11.44 -8.11
C ALA A 84 1.51 -12.43 -8.81
N LYS A 85 2.11 -13.37 -8.07
CA LYS A 85 2.94 -14.44 -8.65
C LYS A 85 2.12 -15.38 -9.54
N GLN A 86 0.93 -15.76 -9.09
CA GLN A 86 0.04 -16.62 -9.86
C GLN A 86 -0.39 -15.96 -11.16
N LEU A 87 -0.79 -14.68 -11.11
CA LEU A 87 -1.14 -13.89 -12.30
C LEU A 87 0.04 -13.73 -13.26
N ALA A 88 1.26 -13.57 -12.75
CA ALA A 88 2.46 -13.49 -13.59
C ALA A 88 2.72 -14.81 -14.32
N ILE A 89 2.56 -15.95 -13.63
CA ILE A 89 2.69 -17.29 -14.24
C ILE A 89 1.62 -17.46 -15.32
N GLU A 90 0.36 -17.15 -15.03
CA GLU A 90 -0.75 -17.26 -15.97
C GLU A 90 -0.54 -16.38 -17.21
N ASN A 91 -0.15 -15.12 -17.02
CA ASN A 91 0.14 -14.20 -18.12
C ASN A 91 1.33 -14.66 -18.98
N SER A 92 2.40 -15.16 -18.34
CA SER A 92 3.54 -15.74 -19.09
C SER A 92 3.15 -17.01 -19.86
N GLY A 93 2.28 -17.85 -19.29
CA GLY A 93 1.74 -19.04 -19.94
C GLY A 93 0.82 -18.71 -21.12
N ASP A 94 -0.02 -17.69 -20.98
CA ASP A 94 -0.84 -17.15 -22.07
C ASP A 94 0.02 -16.63 -23.22
N LEU A 95 1.09 -15.89 -22.92
CA LEU A 95 2.01 -15.39 -23.92
C LEU A 95 2.69 -16.54 -24.68
N MET A 96 3.17 -17.57 -23.97
CA MET A 96 3.77 -18.75 -24.61
C MET A 96 2.79 -19.47 -25.54
N ARG A 97 1.53 -19.63 -25.12
CA ARG A 97 0.48 -20.22 -25.99
C ARG A 97 0.26 -19.40 -27.26
N ARG A 98 0.23 -18.06 -27.16
CA ARG A 98 0.07 -17.17 -28.32
C ARG A 98 1.27 -17.26 -29.27
N LEU A 99 2.49 -17.25 -28.73
CA LEU A 99 3.70 -17.35 -29.56
C LEU A 99 3.76 -18.69 -30.31
N ALA A 100 3.50 -19.80 -29.62
CA ALA A 100 3.50 -21.12 -30.25
C ALA A 100 2.44 -21.27 -31.36
N MET A 101 1.26 -20.65 -31.20
CA MET A 101 0.23 -20.65 -32.24
C MET A 101 0.60 -19.78 -33.44
N ASN A 102 1.26 -18.64 -33.21
CA ASN A 102 1.70 -17.77 -34.29
C ASN A 102 2.91 -18.32 -35.07
N GLU A 103 3.71 -19.21 -34.46
CA GLU A 103 4.89 -19.83 -35.09
C GLU A 103 4.51 -21.00 -36.03
N ILE A 104 3.32 -21.60 -35.86
CA ILE A 104 2.83 -22.70 -36.70
C ILE A 104 2.39 -22.22 -38.11
N ASP A 105 2.04 -20.94 -38.28
CA ASP A 105 1.59 -20.41 -39.57
C ASP A 105 2.76 -20.05 -40.54
N GLU A 106 4.01 -20.07 -40.08
CA GLU A 106 5.18 -19.69 -40.91
C GLU A 106 5.99 -20.87 -41.47
N ASP A 107 5.73 -22.11 -41.02
CA ASP A 107 6.48 -23.33 -41.41
C ASP A 107 5.68 -24.32 -42.27
N ASP A 108 4.61 -23.88 -42.95
CA ASP A 108 3.96 -24.67 -44.02
C ASP A 108 4.81 -24.59 -45.30
N THR A 109 5.92 -25.31 -45.21
CA THR A 109 6.94 -25.49 -46.22
C THR A 109 6.39 -26.30 -47.38
N ASN A 110 6.48 -25.68 -48.57
CA ASN A 110 6.75 -26.35 -49.83
C ASN A 110 7.54 -27.65 -49.64
N THR A 111 6.87 -28.79 -49.70
CA THR A 111 7.50 -30.10 -49.93
C THR A 111 6.53 -30.95 -50.73
N GLU A 112 6.58 -30.82 -52.05
CA GLU A 112 6.15 -31.90 -52.94
C GLU A 112 7.38 -32.33 -53.75
N ASP A 113 7.80 -33.56 -53.46
CA ASP A 113 8.72 -34.37 -54.23
C ASP A 113 8.19 -34.55 -55.66
N ASP A 114 9.07 -34.44 -56.67
CA ASP A 114 8.92 -35.24 -57.88
C ASP A 114 10.30 -35.46 -58.52
N ASP A 115 10.77 -36.69 -58.33
CA ASP A 115 11.95 -37.30 -58.90
C ASP A 115 11.58 -37.80 -60.32
N ILE A 116 12.09 -37.17 -61.39
CA ILE A 116 12.17 -37.85 -62.69
C ILE A 116 13.40 -37.39 -63.50
N SER A 117 14.31 -38.36 -63.64
CA SER A 117 15.43 -38.40 -64.55
C SER A 117 15.02 -38.17 -66.01
N THR A 118 15.79 -37.39 -66.78
CA THR A 118 16.16 -37.72 -68.18
C THR A 118 17.30 -36.82 -68.70
N ASP A 119 18.46 -37.44 -68.94
CA ASP A 119 19.50 -36.97 -69.85
C ASP A 119 18.99 -37.01 -71.31
N GLY A 120 19.32 -36.01 -72.13
CA GLY A 120 18.99 -36.04 -73.56
C GLY A 120 19.40 -34.78 -74.34
N LYS A 121 20.55 -34.86 -75.03
CA LYS A 121 21.03 -33.87 -75.99
C LYS A 121 20.24 -33.90 -77.33
N TYR A 122 20.38 -32.79 -78.09
CA TYR A 122 20.32 -32.63 -79.57
C TYR A 122 19.05 -32.06 -80.26
N THR A 123 19.22 -30.79 -80.68
CA THR A 123 19.06 -30.20 -82.04
C THR A 123 17.75 -29.69 -82.66
N GLN A 124 17.97 -28.52 -83.30
CA GLN A 124 17.42 -27.95 -84.55
C GLN A 124 16.11 -27.15 -84.46
N ALA A 125 16.19 -25.83 -84.68
CA ALA A 125 15.92 -25.13 -85.96
C ALA A 125 14.46 -24.61 -85.96
N GLN A 126 14.07 -23.39 -86.35
CA GLN A 126 14.58 -22.40 -87.29
C GLN A 126 13.64 -21.16 -87.18
N GLN A 127 14.17 -19.94 -87.38
CA GLN A 127 13.55 -18.82 -88.15
C GLN A 127 12.21 -18.20 -87.63
N LYS A 128 11.90 -16.90 -87.66
CA LYS A 128 12.34 -15.77 -88.52
C LYS A 128 11.77 -14.44 -87.94
N LEU A 129 12.53 -13.37 -88.20
CA LEU A 129 12.22 -11.93 -88.26
C LEU A 129 10.78 -11.39 -88.01
N GLY A 130 10.69 -10.44 -87.06
CA GLY A 130 10.43 -9.03 -87.38
C GLY A 130 9.01 -8.47 -87.24
N LYS A 131 8.81 -7.52 -86.30
CA LYS A 131 8.11 -6.22 -86.50
C LYS A 131 8.09 -5.38 -85.20
N LYS A 132 8.60 -4.15 -85.28
CA LYS A 132 8.41 -3.08 -84.30
C LYS A 132 6.95 -2.59 -84.34
N ARG A 133 6.35 -2.29 -83.17
CA ARG A 133 5.60 -1.04 -82.92
C ARG A 133 5.04 -0.91 -81.49
N LEU A 134 5.18 0.32 -80.99
CA LEU A 134 4.32 1.08 -80.06
C LEU A 134 4.30 0.72 -78.55
N THR A 135 5.06 1.55 -77.81
CA THR A 135 4.70 2.24 -76.56
C THR A 135 3.55 1.67 -75.73
N ARG A 136 3.90 1.13 -74.55
CA ARG A 136 3.01 0.89 -73.41
C ARG A 136 3.44 1.83 -72.26
N PRO A 137 2.51 2.49 -71.55
CA PRO A 137 2.85 3.47 -70.52
C PRO A 137 3.55 2.80 -69.34
N GLY A 138 4.55 3.50 -68.81
CA GLY A 138 5.47 2.99 -67.80
C GLY A 138 4.75 2.45 -66.58
N SER A 139 4.98 1.16 -66.30
CA SER A 139 4.82 0.61 -64.96
C SER A 139 5.71 1.44 -64.04
N ALA A 140 5.12 2.12 -63.07
CA ALA A 140 5.85 2.74 -61.98
C ALA A 140 6.82 1.69 -61.43
N GLN A 141 8.11 1.89 -61.68
CA GLN A 141 9.15 1.15 -60.99
C GLN A 141 8.89 1.38 -59.51
N LYS A 142 8.45 0.34 -58.78
CA LYS A 142 8.63 0.29 -57.33
C LYS A 142 10.12 0.48 -57.11
N GLY A 143 10.53 1.72 -56.85
CA GLY A 143 11.90 2.10 -56.62
C GLY A 143 12.44 1.23 -55.50
N LYS A 144 13.63 0.66 -55.70
CA LYS A 144 14.32 -0.04 -54.62
C LYS A 144 14.45 0.96 -53.46
N ILE A 145 13.88 0.64 -52.30
CA ILE A 145 13.94 1.49 -51.10
C ILE A 145 15.39 1.89 -50.89
N THR A 146 15.64 3.18 -50.99
CA THR A 146 16.98 3.75 -50.91
C THR A 146 17.50 3.61 -49.49
N LYS A 147 18.83 3.58 -49.32
CA LYS A 147 19.45 3.48 -47.99
C LYS A 147 18.95 4.58 -47.03
N ARG A 148 18.62 5.76 -47.56
CA ARG A 148 18.09 6.90 -46.77
C ARG A 148 16.68 6.63 -46.26
N GLU A 149 15.80 6.06 -47.08
CA GLU A 149 14.44 5.70 -46.66
C GLU A 149 14.45 4.57 -45.62
N ARG A 150 15.35 3.58 -45.76
CA ARG A 150 15.55 2.54 -44.72
C ARG A 150 16.03 3.14 -43.40
N LEU A 151 16.95 4.11 -43.47
CA LEU A 151 17.44 4.82 -42.30
C LEU A 151 16.35 5.66 -41.62
N ALA A 152 15.48 6.32 -42.40
CA ALA A 152 14.37 7.09 -41.86
C ALA A 152 13.40 6.20 -41.07
N VAL A 153 13.01 5.05 -41.62
CA VAL A 153 12.15 4.09 -40.91
C VAL A 153 12.78 3.60 -39.61
N VAL A 154 14.09 3.34 -39.59
CA VAL A 154 14.81 2.94 -38.37
C VAL A 154 14.85 4.08 -37.35
N MET A 155 15.09 5.31 -37.79
CA MET A 155 15.11 6.48 -36.91
C MET A 155 13.73 6.78 -36.32
N ASP A 156 12.66 6.64 -37.10
CA ASP A 156 11.30 6.82 -36.64
C ASP A 156 10.92 5.73 -35.61
N ALA A 157 11.26 4.47 -35.88
CA ALA A 157 11.05 3.36 -34.95
C ALA A 157 11.82 3.54 -33.62
N LEU A 158 13.06 4.03 -33.68
CA LEU A 158 13.85 4.36 -32.49
C LEU A 158 13.23 5.52 -31.69
N THR A 159 12.71 6.54 -32.39
CA THR A 159 12.06 7.69 -31.77
C THR A 159 10.74 7.30 -31.10
N GLU A 160 9.97 6.41 -31.72
CA GLU A 160 8.73 5.89 -31.17
C GLU A 160 8.98 4.99 -29.96
N SER A 161 10.00 4.12 -30.02
CA SER A 161 10.43 3.30 -28.88
C SER A 161 10.87 4.14 -27.67
N LEU A 162 11.63 5.21 -27.89
CA LEU A 162 12.05 6.12 -26.83
C LEU A 162 10.88 6.89 -26.20
N LYS A 163 9.89 7.32 -27.01
CA LYS A 163 8.68 7.97 -26.50
C LYS A 163 7.85 7.02 -25.64
N SER A 164 7.66 5.78 -26.08
CA SER A 164 6.93 4.76 -25.32
C SER A 164 7.66 4.37 -24.03
N ALA A 165 8.99 4.23 -24.07
CA ALA A 165 9.79 3.94 -22.87
C ALA A 165 9.77 5.10 -21.85
N SER A 166 9.72 6.35 -22.30
CA SER A 166 9.69 7.52 -21.42
C SER A 166 8.38 7.67 -20.63
N GLY A 167 7.26 7.18 -21.15
CA GLY A 167 5.94 7.29 -20.51
C GLY A 167 5.83 6.45 -19.23
N GLU A 168 6.35 5.21 -19.27
CA GLU A 168 6.31 4.30 -18.12
C GLU A 168 7.20 4.76 -16.96
N ASP A 169 8.38 5.31 -17.28
CA ASP A 169 9.26 5.90 -16.28
C ASP A 169 8.65 7.15 -15.66
N ASN A 170 8.02 8.02 -16.46
CA ASN A 170 7.41 9.26 -15.97
C ASN A 170 6.29 8.98 -14.95
N SER A 171 5.39 8.02 -15.23
CA SER A 171 4.34 7.62 -14.28
C SER A 171 4.89 7.01 -12.98
N LYS A 172 6.01 6.28 -13.05
CA LYS A 172 6.70 5.73 -11.87
C LYS A 172 7.30 6.84 -10.99
N TYR A 173 7.86 7.89 -11.59
CA TYR A 173 8.36 9.05 -10.85
C TYR A 173 7.23 9.89 -10.26
N GLU A 174 6.10 10.05 -10.96
CA GLU A 174 4.91 10.72 -10.44
C GLU A 174 4.34 10.03 -9.20
N TYR A 175 4.16 8.70 -9.24
CA TYR A 175 3.67 7.94 -8.10
C TYR A 175 4.59 8.07 -6.87
N LYS A 176 5.91 7.97 -7.08
CA LYS A 176 6.89 8.16 -6.00
C LYS A 176 6.81 9.57 -5.40
N THR A 177 6.61 10.58 -6.25
CA THR A 177 6.49 11.98 -5.82
C THR A 177 5.23 12.19 -4.99
N GLN A 178 4.08 11.66 -5.44
CA GLN A 178 2.82 11.73 -4.70
C GLN A 178 2.89 10.99 -3.36
N ARG A 179 3.50 9.79 -3.33
CA ARG A 179 3.70 9.03 -2.10
C ARG A 179 4.58 9.77 -1.09
N LEU A 180 5.69 10.38 -1.56
CA LEU A 180 6.56 11.18 -0.72
C LEU A 180 5.86 12.42 -0.16
N ALA A 181 5.01 13.07 -0.97
CA ALA A 181 4.21 14.21 -0.52
C ALA A 181 3.21 13.80 0.58
N PHE A 182 2.52 12.67 0.39
CA PHE A 182 1.59 12.13 1.37
C PHE A 182 2.28 11.78 2.69
N GLU A 183 3.46 11.16 2.65
CA GLU A 183 4.24 10.83 3.85
C GLU A 183 4.68 12.09 4.61
N LYS A 184 5.12 13.12 3.89
CA LYS A 184 5.46 14.43 4.48
C LYS A 184 4.24 15.09 5.14
N GLU A 185 3.09 15.05 4.49
CA GLU A 185 1.85 15.63 5.02
C GLU A 185 1.41 14.91 6.31
N GLN A 186 1.49 13.57 6.36
CA GLN A 186 1.19 12.81 7.57
C GLN A 186 2.14 13.15 8.72
N ALA A 187 3.45 13.28 8.45
CA ALA A 187 4.43 13.67 9.46
C ALA A 187 4.15 15.08 9.99
N GLU A 188 3.78 16.03 9.12
CA GLU A 188 3.42 17.37 9.53
C GLU A 188 2.14 17.40 10.39
N LEU A 189 1.14 16.60 10.04
CA LEU A 189 -0.10 16.47 10.82
C LEU A 189 0.19 15.93 12.23
N GLN A 190 1.06 14.92 12.35
CA GLN A 190 1.47 14.38 13.65
C GLN A 190 2.23 15.42 14.48
N LEU A 191 3.11 16.21 13.86
CA LEU A 191 3.80 17.30 14.54
C LEU A 191 2.83 18.38 15.02
N LYS A 192 1.85 18.77 14.20
CA LYS A 192 0.80 19.72 14.58
C LYS A 192 0.00 19.21 15.77
N HIS A 193 -0.46 17.95 15.72
CA HIS A 193 -1.20 17.35 16.83
C HIS A 193 -0.38 17.33 18.12
N LYS A 194 0.88 16.89 18.07
CA LYS A 194 1.79 16.91 19.23
C LYS A 194 2.01 18.33 19.77
N ALA A 195 2.14 19.32 18.88
CA ALA A 195 2.31 20.72 19.28
C ALA A 195 1.04 21.30 19.94
N GLU A 196 -0.15 20.97 19.43
CA GLU A 196 -1.41 21.38 20.05
C GLU A 196 -1.63 20.71 21.40
N GLU A 197 -1.30 19.44 21.52
CA GLU A 197 -1.37 18.72 22.79
C GLU A 197 -0.40 19.33 23.81
N ALA A 198 0.83 19.64 23.40
CA ALA A 198 1.80 20.34 24.25
C ALA A 198 1.30 21.75 24.67
N LYS A 199 0.64 22.49 23.78
CA LYS A 199 0.01 23.77 24.12
C LYS A 199 -1.13 23.59 25.13
N ARG A 200 -1.97 22.55 24.98
CA ARG A 200 -3.00 22.22 25.97
C ARG A 200 -2.39 21.90 27.33
N ARG A 201 -1.31 21.11 27.37
CA ARG A 201 -0.60 20.78 28.62
C ARG A 201 -0.04 22.03 29.29
N ARG A 202 0.65 22.90 28.55
CA ARG A 202 1.17 24.19 29.07
C ARG A 202 0.06 25.09 29.60
N LYS A 203 -1.07 25.18 28.88
CA LYS A 203 -2.21 25.99 29.33
C LYS A 203 -2.78 25.47 30.64
N HIS A 204 -2.92 24.15 30.78
CA HIS A 204 -3.40 23.52 32.01
C HIS A 204 -2.42 23.70 33.18
N GLU A 205 -1.12 23.64 32.93
CA GLU A 205 -0.08 23.92 33.93
C GLU A 205 -0.15 25.36 34.42
N LEU A 206 -0.26 26.32 33.50
CA LEU A 206 -0.39 27.74 33.85
C LEU A 206 -1.68 28.03 34.65
N GLU A 207 -2.78 27.34 34.35
CA GLU A 207 -4.02 27.42 35.14
C GLU A 207 -3.88 26.84 36.55
N LEU A 208 -3.05 25.81 36.73
CA LEU A 208 -2.72 25.27 38.06
C LEU A 208 -1.84 26.25 38.85
N GLU A 209 -0.84 26.85 38.21
CA GLU A 209 0.02 27.87 38.82
C GLU A 209 -0.76 29.11 39.23
N ASP A 210 -1.65 29.62 38.38
CA ASP A 210 -2.52 30.76 38.70
C ASP A 210 -3.41 30.46 39.92
N ARG A 211 -3.93 29.23 40.03
CA ARG A 211 -4.70 28.80 41.20
C ARG A 211 -3.86 28.75 42.47
N ARG A 212 -2.61 28.27 42.39
CA ARG A 212 -1.68 28.26 43.52
C ARG A 212 -1.34 29.68 43.95
N ARG A 213 -0.95 30.54 43.00
CA ARG A 213 -0.64 31.96 43.26
C ARG A 213 -1.81 32.67 43.94
N LYS A 214 -3.05 32.44 43.47
CA LYS A 214 -4.24 33.03 44.11
C LYS A 214 -4.45 32.53 45.55
N ALA A 215 -4.23 31.24 45.81
CA ALA A 215 -4.32 30.68 47.15
C ALA A 215 -3.26 31.27 48.09
N ASP A 216 -2.05 31.49 47.57
CA ASP A 216 -0.95 32.12 48.31
C ASP A 216 -1.25 33.60 48.60
N GLU A 217 -1.72 34.37 47.61
CA GLU A 217 -2.18 35.76 47.80
C GLU A 217 -3.32 35.86 48.83
N GLU A 218 -4.26 34.92 48.83
CA GLU A 218 -5.32 34.86 49.85
C GLU A 218 -4.77 34.51 51.24
N SER A 219 -3.77 33.62 51.31
CA SER A 219 -3.08 33.27 52.55
C SER A 219 -2.35 34.48 53.12
N GLU A 220 -1.62 35.23 52.28
CA GLU A 220 -0.93 36.46 52.66
C GLU A 220 -1.89 37.54 53.12
N LYS A 221 -3.03 37.74 52.44
CA LYS A 221 -4.07 38.68 52.88
C LYS A 221 -4.61 38.32 54.26
N ARG A 222 -4.95 37.05 54.49
CA ARG A 222 -5.39 36.59 55.81
C ARG A 222 -4.34 36.83 56.89
N MET A 223 -3.07 36.60 56.57
CA MET A 223 -1.96 36.84 57.47
C MET A 223 -1.80 38.34 57.78
N PHE A 224 -1.88 39.20 56.76
CA PHE A 224 -1.80 40.64 56.92
C PHE A 224 -2.97 41.19 57.77
N ASP A 225 -4.19 40.73 57.51
CA ASP A 225 -5.37 41.10 58.30
C ASP A 225 -5.25 40.65 59.76
N PHE A 226 -4.67 39.47 60.00
CA PHE A 226 -4.36 38.98 61.34
C PHE A 226 -3.34 39.88 62.07
N PHE A 227 -2.22 40.23 61.41
CA PHE A 227 -1.24 41.15 61.99
C PHE A 227 -1.83 42.53 62.28
N ARG A 228 -2.66 43.05 61.36
CA ARG A 228 -3.36 44.33 61.53
C ARG A 228 -4.32 44.32 62.72
N THR A 229 -5.06 43.24 62.92
CA THR A 229 -5.96 43.12 64.08
C THR A 229 -5.21 43.02 65.40
N MET A 230 -4.12 42.25 65.46
CA MET A 230 -3.27 42.14 66.65
C MET A 230 -2.65 43.49 67.05
N LEU A 231 -2.09 44.24 66.09
CA LEU A 231 -1.49 45.57 66.33
C LEU A 231 -2.52 46.60 66.83
N ASN A 232 -3.74 46.56 66.31
CA ASN A 232 -4.81 47.46 66.76
C ASN A 232 -5.31 47.13 68.17
N GLN A 233 -5.26 45.85 68.59
CA GLN A 233 -5.59 45.46 69.96
C GLN A 233 -4.53 45.90 70.97
N THR A 234 -3.25 45.90 70.59
CA THR A 234 -2.15 46.34 71.48
C THR A 234 -2.08 47.85 71.67
N ASN A 235 -2.57 48.64 70.71
CA ASN A 235 -2.61 50.10 70.79
C ASN A 235 -3.88 50.66 71.48
N SER A 236 -4.81 49.80 71.89
CA SER A 236 -6.08 50.19 72.54
C SER A 236 -6.08 50.03 74.07
N LYS A 237 -4.90 49.94 74.69
CA LYS A 237 -4.67 50.03 76.14
C LYS A 237 -3.78 51.23 76.44
#